data_AF-A0A1J4TNM7-F1
#
_entry.id   AF-A0A1J4TNM7-F1
#
_cell.length_a   1.000
_cell.length_b   1.000
_cell.length_c   1.000
_cell.angle_alpha   90.00
_cell.angle_beta   90.00
_cell.angle_gamma   90.00
#
_symmetry.space_group_name_H-M   'P 1'
#
loop_
_entity.id
_entity.type
_entity.pdbx_description
1 polymer ?
#
loop_
_entity_poly.entity_id
_entity_poly.type
_entity_poly.pdbx_seq_one_letter_code
_entity_poly.pdbx_strand_id
1 'polypeptide(L)' 'MYVAKVLRDIQKQHPEIEIEAIDIATNFGRTRKAGVTVFPAVKIGDKVKAWYVPNRQEIIAFVESEISK' A
#
# COMPACT_ATOMS: atom_id res chain seq x y z
N MET A 1 1.39 3.40 11.87
CA MET A 1 2.24 2.88 10.76
C MET A 1 2.48 3.99 9.74
N TYR A 2 3.72 4.27 9.34
CA TYR A 2 4.06 5.42 8.48
C TYR A 2 3.41 5.36 7.09
N VAL A 3 3.43 4.20 6.43
CA VAL A 3 2.81 4.01 5.09
C VAL A 3 1.32 4.34 5.12
N ALA A 4 0.57 3.84 6.11
CA ALA A 4 -0.85 4.13 6.25
C ALA A 4 -1.13 5.64 6.44
N LYS A 5 -0.23 6.39 7.10
CA LYS A 5 -0.35 7.85 7.22
C LYS A 5 -0.23 8.51 5.84
N VAL A 6 0.78 8.13 5.06
CA VAL A 6 0.99 8.68 3.72
C VAL A 6 -0.20 8.36 2.80
N LEU A 7 -0.70 7.12 2.82
CA LEU A 7 -1.86 6.71 2.01
C LEU A 7 -3.12 7.52 2.36
N ARG A 8 -3.38 7.80 3.64
CA ARG A 8 -4.51 8.65 4.05
C ARG A 8 -4.38 10.09 3.54
N ASP A 9 -3.17 10.62 3.45
CA ASP A 9 -2.96 11.95 2.87
C ASP A 9 -3.17 11.96 1.35
N ILE A 10 -2.93 10.84 0.67
CA ILE A 10 -3.28 10.67 -0.76
C ILE A 10 -4.80 10.55 -0.91
N GLN A 11 -5.48 9.76 -0.07
CA GLN A 11 -6.94 9.61 -0.10
C GLN A 11 -7.69 10.94 0.09
N LYS A 12 -7.13 11.88 0.87
CA LYS A 12 -7.71 13.24 0.98
C LYS A 12 -7.70 14.00 -0.35
N GLN A 13 -6.74 13.72 -1.22
CA GLN A 13 -6.62 14.33 -2.55
C GLN A 13 -7.38 13.52 -3.61
N HIS A 14 -7.57 12.23 -3.38
CA HIS A 14 -8.25 11.27 -4.24
C HIS A 14 -9.32 10.50 -3.44
N PRO A 15 -10.50 11.11 -3.17
CA PRO A 15 -11.56 10.50 -2.36
C PRO A 15 -12.10 9.18 -2.93
N GLU A 16 -11.89 8.94 -4.22
CA GLU A 16 -12.24 7.71 -4.93
C GLU A 16 -11.40 6.49 -4.50
N ILE A 17 -10.25 6.70 -3.83
CA ILE A 17 -9.39 5.61 -3.39
C ILE A 17 -9.92 5.00 -2.10
N GLU A 18 -10.19 3.70 -2.14
CA GLU A 18 -10.47 2.90 -0.95
C GLU A 18 -9.16 2.32 -0.39
N ILE A 19 -8.96 2.46 0.92
CA ILE A 19 -7.77 1.94 1.62
C ILE A 19 -8.20 0.85 2.60
N GLU A 20 -7.73 -0.38 2.35
CA GLU A 20 -7.87 -1.49 3.27
C GLU A 20 -6.56 -1.72 4.04
N ALA A 21 -6.63 -1.70 5.38
CA ALA A 21 -5.51 -2.03 6.25
C ALA A 21 -5.60 -3.50 6.67
N ILE A 22 -4.61 -4.31 6.27
CA ILE A 22 -4.55 -5.74 6.62
C ILE A 22 -3.49 -5.94 7.70
N ASP A 23 -3.89 -6.50 8.85
CA ASP A 23 -2.95 -6.99 9.84
C ASP A 23 -2.44 -8.38 9.45
N ILE A 24 -1.13 -8.47 9.23
CA ILE A 24 -0.45 -9.68 8.77
C ILE A 24 -0.52 -10.79 9.82
N ALA A 25 -0.50 -10.45 11.11
CA ALA A 25 -0.53 -11.43 12.20
C ALA A 25 -1.83 -12.24 12.18
N THR A 26 -2.94 -11.62 11.79
CA THR A 26 -4.27 -12.23 11.75
C THR A 26 -4.68 -12.72 10.36
N ASN A 27 -4.03 -12.23 9.29
CA ASN A 27 -4.41 -12.50 7.89
C ASN A 27 -3.29 -13.11 7.04
N PHE A 28 -2.41 -13.92 7.63
CA PHE A 28 -1.21 -14.46 6.97
C PHE A 28 -1.50 -15.21 5.64
N GLY A 29 -2.60 -15.97 5.57
CA GLY A 29 -2.99 -16.66 4.33
C GLY A 29 -3.33 -15.69 3.19
N ARG A 30 -3.98 -14.57 3.51
CA ARG A 30 -4.36 -13.54 2.55
C ARG A 30 -3.14 -12.74 2.08
N THR A 31 -2.23 -12.40 2.99
CA THR A 31 -1.01 -11.66 2.66
C THR A 31 -0.07 -12.47 1.77
N ARG A 32 0.08 -13.78 2.05
CA ARG A 32 0.87 -14.69 1.20
C ARG A 32 0.28 -14.85 -0.20
N LYS A 33 -1.05 -15.03 -0.31
CA LYS A 33 -1.75 -15.07 -1.61
C LYS A 33 -1.62 -13.77 -2.39
N ALA A 34 -1.53 -12.65 -1.68
CA ALA A 34 -1.29 -11.34 -2.25
C ALA A 34 0.18 -11.11 -2.68
N GLY A 35 1.07 -12.11 -2.57
CA GLY A 35 2.48 -11.99 -2.95
C GLY A 35 3.31 -11.14 -1.98
N VAL A 36 2.77 -10.83 -0.79
CA VAL A 36 3.46 -10.00 0.20
C VAL A 36 4.39 -10.88 1.03
N THR A 37 5.69 -10.72 0.84
CA THR A 37 6.74 -11.43 1.57
C THR A 37 7.51 -10.54 2.54
N VAL A 38 7.45 -9.22 2.34
CA VAL A 38 8.14 -8.20 3.14
C VAL A 38 7.10 -7.16 3.57
N PHE A 39 7.23 -6.62 4.77
CA PHE A 39 6.35 -5.57 5.28
C PHE A 39 7.15 -4.39 5.87
N PRO A 40 6.64 -3.15 5.76
CA PRO A 40 5.36 -2.75 5.16
C PRO A 40 5.25 -2.95 3.64
N ALA A 41 4.03 -3.25 3.15
CA ALA A 41 3.73 -3.39 1.73
C ALA A 41 2.37 -2.76 1.37
N VAL A 42 2.25 -2.35 0.11
CA VAL A 42 1.02 -1.84 -0.51
C VAL A 42 0.75 -2.66 -1.76
N LYS A 43 -0.50 -3.09 -1.93
CA LYS A 43 -1.00 -3.78 -3.13
C LYS A 43 -2.06 -2.91 -3.81
N ILE A 44 -1.93 -2.73 -5.13
CA ILE A 44 -2.91 -2.03 -5.98
C ILE A 44 -3.14 -2.93 -7.19
N GLY A 45 -4.38 -3.41 -7.37
CA GLY A 45 -4.66 -4.46 -8.35
C GLY A 45 -3.74 -5.67 -8.14
N ASP A 46 -3.01 -6.07 -9.18
CA ASP A 46 -2.04 -7.18 -9.14
C ASP A 46 -0.61 -6.75 -8.77
N LYS A 47 -0.37 -5.45 -8.57
CA LYS A 47 0.95 -4.93 -8.25
C LYS A 47 1.17 -4.83 -6.76
N VAL A 48 2.37 -5.22 -6.33
CA VAL A 48 2.80 -5.16 -4.93
C VAL A 48 4.11 -4.40 -4.85
N LYS A 49 4.16 -3.43 -3.94
CA LYS A 49 5.40 -2.75 -3.56
C LYS A 49 5.60 -2.91 -2.06
N ALA A 50 6.78 -3.36 -1.69
CA ALA A 50 7.18 -3.55 -0.29
C ALA A 50 8.46 -2.76 0.00
N TRP A 51 8.62 -2.35 1.26
CA TRP A 51 9.76 -1.58 1.72
C TRP A 51 10.22 -2.09 3.09
N TYR A 52 11.53 -2.08 3.32
CA TYR A 52 12.07 -2.19 4.67
C TYR A 52 12.00 -0.85 5.41
N VAL A 53 12.34 0.24 4.70
CA VAL A 53 12.27 1.61 5.20
C VAL A 53 11.56 2.45 4.13
N PRO A 54 10.24 2.63 4.23
CA PRO A 54 9.47 3.36 3.23
C PRO A 54 9.76 4.87 3.33
N ASN A 55 9.95 5.52 2.18
CA ASN A 55 9.99 6.98 2.10
C ASN A 55 8.70 7.53 1.45
N ARG A 56 8.36 8.79 1.74
CA ARG A 56 7.10 9.41 1.28
C ARG A 56 6.99 9.46 -0.24
N GLN A 57 8.06 9.83 -0.94
CA GLN A 57 8.07 10.04 -2.38
C GLN A 57 7.85 8.73 -3.14
N GLU A 58 8.45 7.63 -2.69
CA GLU A 58 8.27 6.31 -3.28
C GLU A 58 6.83 5.78 -3.13
N ILE A 59 6.21 6.02 -1.97
CA ILE A 59 4.81 5.62 -1.75
C ILE A 59 3.91 6.39 -2.72
N ILE A 60 4.08 7.71 -2.80
CA ILE A 60 3.29 8.58 -3.68
C ILE A 60 3.49 8.18 -5.13
N ALA A 61 4.74 8.06 -5.59
CA ALA A 61 5.05 7.69 -6.96
C ALA A 61 4.45 6.33 -7.35
N PHE A 62 4.48 5.35 -6.44
CA PHE A 62 3.84 4.05 -6.67
C PHE A 62 2.33 4.19 -6.86
N VAL A 63 1.66 4.94 -5.98
CA VAL A 63 0.20 5.13 -6.02
C VAL A 63 -0.22 5.93 -7.26
N GLU A 64 0.43 7.07 -7.53
CA GLU A 64 0.13 7.93 -8.69
C GLU A 64 0.36 7.22 -10.02
N SER A 65 1.37 6.34 -10.10
CA SER A 65 1.65 5.55 -11.31
C SER A 65 0.55 4.56 -11.68
N GLU A 66 -0.33 4.24 -10.74
CA GLU A 66 -1.46 3.33 -10.96
C GLU A 66 -2.82 4.06 -11.04
N ILE A 67 -2.94 5.27 -10.48
CA ILE A 67 -4.14 6.13 -10.66
C ILE A 67 -4.17 6.73 -12.07
N SER A 68 -3.01 7.08 -12.63
CA SER A 68 -2.91 7.80 -13.91
C SER A 68 -2.97 6.89 -15.15
N LYS A 69 -3.41 5.64 -15.01
CA LYS A 69 -3.57 4.67 -16.10
C LYS A 69 -5.04 4.44 -16.39
#